data_AF-A0A2W5UEX9-F1
#
_entry.id   AF-A0A2W5UEX9-F1
#
_cell.length_a   1.000
_cell.length_b   1.000
_cell.length_c   1.000
_cell.angle_alpha   90.00
_cell.angle_beta   90.00
_cell.angle_gamma   90.00
#
_symmetry.space_group_name_H-M   'P 1'
#
loop_
_entity.id
_entity.type
_entity.pdbx_description
1 polymer ?
#
loop_
_entity_poly.entity_id
_entity_poly.type
_entity_poly.pdbx_seq_one_letter_code
_entity_poly.pdbx_strand_id
1 'polypeptide(L)'
;LLNVDAFGRPVPSSRFMGGREYEMLTRQFGHAPEEAIEASLKSVIAKGMMLLPSIVSGSGPFPDKTACWIGDDNATVAERHAAAALYLALMTEFSLSLIGRKGPVLVEGPFASNALYLKALAGFADTEVIAVSGSTGTSAGAALLTGTRPPGGRERHFAPGVIEGLGSYRKAWKAKLV
;
A
#
# COMPACT_ATOMS: atom_id res chain seq x y z
N LEU A 1 15.82 3.83 13.59
CA LEU A 1 16.00 5.21 13.10
C LEU A 1 14.96 6.09 13.75
N LEU A 2 15.32 7.26 14.28
CA LEU A 2 14.37 8.27 14.75
C LEU A 2 14.36 9.40 13.74
N ASN A 3 13.24 9.61 13.05
CA ASN A 3 13.06 10.80 12.22
C ASN A 3 12.56 11.95 13.10
N VAL A 4 12.95 13.17 12.77
CA VAL A 4 12.54 14.39 13.45
C VAL A 4 12.06 15.40 12.43
N ASP A 5 11.13 16.27 12.82
CA ASP A 5 10.70 17.38 11.98
C ASP A 5 11.65 18.58 12.07
N ALA A 6 11.34 19.65 11.32
CA ALA A 6 12.14 20.88 11.28
C ALA A 6 12.26 21.60 12.64
N PHE A 7 11.45 21.24 13.63
CA PHE A 7 11.46 21.80 14.99
C PHE A 7 12.09 20.83 16.01
N GLY A 8 12.68 19.72 15.55
CA GLY A 8 13.30 18.72 16.41
C GLY A 8 12.29 17.80 17.13
N ARG A 9 11.01 17.83 16.76
CA ARG A 9 9.99 16.96 17.35
C ARG A 9 10.08 15.56 16.73
N PRO A 10 9.90 14.48 17.50
CA PRO A 10 9.88 13.13 16.96
C PRO A 10 8.80 12.93 15.90
N VAL A 11 9.17 12.28 14.80
CA VAL A 11 8.26 11.83 13.74
C VAL A 11 8.34 10.30 13.66
N PRO A 12 7.46 9.57 14.37
CA PRO A 12 7.37 8.13 14.28
C PRO A 12 7.29 7.68 12.83
N SER A 13 8.16 6.75 12.43
CA SER A 13 8.32 6.35 11.04
C SER A 13 8.54 4.85 10.93
N SER A 14 7.90 4.24 9.94
CA SER A 14 8.09 2.84 9.56
C SER A 14 8.42 2.77 8.08
N ARG A 15 9.18 1.77 7.67
CA ARG A 15 9.69 1.63 6.30
C ARG A 15 9.68 0.17 5.88
N PHE A 16 9.26 -0.05 4.65
CA PHE A 16 9.47 -1.31 3.94
C PHE A 16 9.79 -1.01 2.47
N MET A 17 10.35 -1.99 1.76
CA MET A 17 10.77 -1.81 0.37
C MET A 17 9.63 -2.02 -0.65
N GLY A 18 8.44 -1.46 -0.40
CA GLY A 18 7.23 -1.72 -1.20
C GLY A 18 7.39 -1.47 -2.71
N GLY A 19 8.13 -0.44 -3.12
CA GLY A 19 8.43 -0.21 -4.54
C GLY A 19 9.28 -1.31 -5.17
N ARG A 20 10.26 -1.84 -4.42
CA ARG A 20 11.10 -2.96 -4.87
C ARG A 20 10.32 -4.27 -4.90
N GLU A 21 9.49 -4.51 -3.90
CA GLU A 21 8.63 -5.70 -3.87
C GLU A 21 7.67 -5.70 -5.06
N TYR A 22 7.03 -4.57 -5.35
CA TYR A 22 6.18 -4.42 -6.54
C TYR A 22 6.95 -4.64 -7.84
N GLU A 23 8.15 -4.06 -7.99
CA GLU A 23 9.03 -4.30 -9.16
C GLU A 23 9.34 -5.79 -9.34
N MET A 24 9.67 -6.51 -8.27
CA MET A 24 9.96 -7.95 -8.32
C MET A 24 8.74 -8.78 -8.70
N LEU A 25 7.59 -8.48 -8.10
CA LEU A 25 6.31 -9.16 -8.37
C LEU A 25 5.85 -8.95 -9.81
N THR A 26 5.82 -7.69 -10.27
CA THR A 26 5.38 -7.36 -11.64
C THR A 26 6.29 -7.95 -12.73
N ARG A 27 7.60 -8.07 -12.48
CA ARG A 27 8.52 -8.80 -13.37
C ARG A 27 8.21 -10.29 -13.48
N GLN A 28 7.69 -10.91 -12.41
CA GLN A 28 7.32 -12.33 -12.42
C GLN A 28 6.01 -12.57 -13.15
N PHE A 29 5.03 -11.67 -13.02
CA PHE A 29 3.67 -11.89 -13.57
C PHE A 29 3.53 -11.43 -15.01
N GLY A 30 4.32 -10.42 -15.42
CA GLY A 30 4.08 -9.70 -16.66
C GLY A 30 2.98 -8.65 -16.52
N HIS A 31 2.50 -8.14 -17.65
CA HIS A 31 1.52 -7.06 -17.70
C HIS A 31 0.07 -7.58 -17.68
N ALA A 32 -0.81 -6.87 -16.96
CA ALA A 32 -2.26 -7.01 -17.08
C ALA A 32 -2.93 -5.63 -17.20
N PRO A 33 -3.99 -5.47 -18.01
CA PRO A 33 -4.78 -4.24 -18.06
C PRO A 33 -5.42 -3.91 -16.70
N GLU A 34 -5.51 -2.62 -16.36
CA GLU A 34 -6.06 -2.17 -15.07
C GLU A 34 -7.51 -2.63 -14.86
N GLU A 35 -8.31 -2.65 -15.92
CA GLU A 35 -9.71 -3.10 -15.88
C GLU A 35 -9.81 -4.60 -15.55
N ALA A 36 -8.88 -5.40 -16.08
CA ALA A 36 -8.83 -6.83 -15.78
C ALA A 36 -8.39 -7.08 -14.33
N ILE A 37 -7.45 -6.27 -13.82
CA ILE A 37 -7.00 -6.33 -12.42
C ILE A 37 -8.17 -5.99 -11.49
N GLU A 38 -8.89 -4.89 -11.75
CA GLU A 38 -10.05 -4.49 -10.94
C GLU A 38 -11.17 -5.54 -11.00
N ALA A 39 -11.48 -6.08 -12.19
CA ALA A 39 -12.47 -7.13 -12.35
C ALA A 39 -12.12 -8.42 -11.58
N SER A 40 -10.83 -8.72 -11.41
CA SER A 40 -10.36 -9.92 -10.69
C SER A 40 -10.50 -9.82 -9.17
N LEU A 41 -10.63 -8.62 -8.60
CA LEU A 41 -10.61 -8.39 -7.17
C LEU A 41 -11.62 -9.23 -6.39
N LYS A 42 -12.86 -9.30 -6.89
CA LYS A 42 -13.93 -10.08 -6.24
C LYS A 42 -13.59 -11.58 -6.19
N SER A 43 -12.98 -12.10 -7.26
CA SER A 43 -12.50 -13.49 -7.33
C SER A 43 -11.38 -13.74 -6.32
N VAL A 44 -10.38 -12.85 -6.27
CA VAL A 44 -9.25 -12.95 -5.33
C VAL A 44 -9.73 -12.99 -3.88
N ILE A 45 -10.64 -12.08 -3.50
CA ILE A 45 -11.20 -12.03 -2.14
C ILE A 45 -12.02 -13.29 -1.84
N ALA A 46 -12.91 -13.71 -2.75
CA ALA A 46 -13.76 -14.88 -2.56
C ALA A 46 -12.98 -16.20 -2.44
N LYS A 47 -11.90 -16.35 -3.22
CA LYS A 47 -10.99 -17.50 -3.15
C LYS A 47 -10.08 -17.46 -1.92
N GLY A 48 -9.96 -16.31 -1.26
CA GLY A 48 -8.95 -16.10 -0.22
C GLY A 48 -7.52 -16.18 -0.77
N MET A 49 -7.33 -15.87 -2.06
CA MET A 49 -6.00 -15.85 -2.66
C MET A 49 -5.19 -14.69 -2.07
N MET A 50 -4.01 -14.96 -1.57
CA MET A 50 -3.20 -13.96 -0.89
C MET A 50 -1.70 -14.18 -1.03
N LEU A 51 -0.97 -13.08 -1.00
CA LEU A 51 0.47 -13.06 -0.84
C LEU A 51 0.81 -12.72 0.62
N LEU A 52 1.63 -13.55 1.26
CA LEU A 52 2.17 -13.32 2.59
C LEU A 52 3.58 -12.69 2.51
N PRO A 53 4.01 -11.92 3.53
CA PRO A 53 5.31 -11.30 3.57
C PRO A 53 6.42 -12.27 3.98
N SER A 54 7.69 -11.94 3.77
CA SER A 54 8.19 -10.75 3.07
C SER A 54 8.83 -11.11 1.73
N ILE A 55 8.58 -10.29 0.70
CA ILE A 55 9.22 -10.44 -0.63
C ILE A 55 10.68 -9.98 -0.56
N VAL A 56 10.96 -8.93 0.21
CA VAL A 56 12.33 -8.48 0.49
C VAL A 56 12.64 -8.77 1.97
N SER A 57 13.52 -9.74 2.20
CA SER A 57 13.94 -10.15 3.55
C SER A 57 14.53 -9.00 4.36
N GLY A 58 14.28 -8.99 5.67
CA GLY A 58 14.80 -7.96 6.57
C GLY A 58 14.14 -6.57 6.44
N SER A 59 13.04 -6.46 5.69
CA SER A 59 12.33 -5.20 5.47
C SER A 59 10.91 -5.22 6.00
N GLY A 60 10.42 -4.05 6.43
CA GLY A 60 9.02 -3.84 6.75
C GLY A 60 8.54 -4.42 8.08
N PRO A 61 7.22 -4.53 8.26
CA PRO A 61 6.61 -4.94 9.52
C PRO A 61 6.83 -6.42 9.86
N PHE A 62 7.30 -7.23 8.90
CA PHE A 62 7.52 -8.67 9.06
C PHE A 62 8.90 -9.10 8.52
N PRO A 63 10.01 -8.59 9.09
CA PRO A 63 11.35 -8.74 8.52
C PRO A 63 11.86 -10.19 8.51
N ASP A 64 11.36 -11.03 9.43
CA ASP A 64 11.79 -12.41 9.63
C ASP A 64 10.94 -13.43 8.85
N LYS A 65 9.94 -12.97 8.09
CA LYS A 65 9.05 -13.84 7.31
C LYS A 65 9.52 -13.95 5.86
N THR A 66 9.21 -15.06 5.21
CA THR A 66 9.49 -15.31 3.79
C THR A 66 8.20 -15.37 3.00
N ALA A 67 8.18 -14.69 1.85
CA ALA A 67 6.98 -14.60 1.04
C ALA A 67 6.42 -15.97 0.63
N CYS A 68 5.10 -16.09 0.71
CA CYS A 68 4.38 -17.31 0.39
C CYS A 68 3.04 -16.97 -0.27
N TRP A 69 2.74 -17.64 -1.37
CA TRP A 69 1.45 -17.56 -2.02
C TRP A 69 0.47 -18.56 -1.41
N ILE A 70 -0.76 -18.11 -1.17
CA ILE A 70 -1.90 -18.95 -0.83
C ILE A 70 -2.92 -18.84 -1.96
N GLY A 71 -3.32 -19.98 -2.53
CA GLY A 71 -4.37 -20.03 -3.55
C GLY A 71 -3.97 -19.45 -4.91
N ASP A 72 -2.68 -19.46 -5.25
CA ASP A 72 -2.16 -19.00 -6.56
C ASP A 72 -2.24 -20.07 -7.67
N ASP A 73 -2.68 -21.29 -7.33
CA ASP A 73 -2.81 -22.38 -8.30
C ASP A 73 -3.79 -21.98 -9.41
N ASN A 74 -3.29 -21.90 -10.65
CA ASN A 74 -4.02 -21.43 -11.84
C ASN A 74 -4.49 -19.97 -11.79
N ALA A 75 -3.88 -19.13 -10.95
CA ALA A 75 -4.21 -17.71 -10.91
C ALA A 75 -3.82 -17.02 -12.22
N THR A 76 -4.72 -16.15 -12.68
CA THR A 76 -4.43 -15.28 -13.81
C THR A 76 -3.42 -14.19 -13.43
N VAL A 77 -2.76 -13.60 -14.43
CA VAL A 77 -1.86 -12.45 -14.22
C VAL A 77 -2.59 -11.31 -13.52
N ALA A 78 -3.85 -11.04 -13.89
CA ALA A 78 -4.68 -10.02 -13.26
C ALA A 78 -4.95 -10.30 -11.76
N GLU A 79 -5.27 -11.55 -11.41
CA GLU A 79 -5.48 -11.96 -10.00
C GLU A 79 -4.21 -11.76 -9.17
N ARG A 80 -3.03 -12.07 -9.72
CA ARG A 80 -1.74 -11.83 -9.05
C ARG A 80 -1.46 -10.35 -8.81
N HIS A 81 -1.77 -9.49 -9.78
CA HIS A 81 -1.67 -8.03 -9.60
C HIS A 81 -2.65 -7.52 -8.53
N ALA A 82 -3.88 -8.02 -8.52
CA ALA A 82 -4.86 -7.65 -7.50
C ALA A 82 -4.43 -8.09 -6.10
N ALA A 83 -3.98 -9.34 -5.95
CA ALA A 83 -3.45 -9.84 -4.69
C ALA A 83 -2.18 -9.09 -4.24
N ALA A 84 -1.29 -8.71 -5.17
CA ALA A 84 -0.12 -7.90 -4.86
C ALA A 84 -0.50 -6.48 -4.37
N ALA A 85 -1.52 -5.86 -4.95
CA ALA A 85 -2.04 -4.57 -4.50
C ALA A 85 -2.63 -4.67 -3.08
N LEU A 86 -3.40 -5.73 -2.78
CA LEU A 86 -3.91 -6.01 -1.44
C LEU A 86 -2.78 -6.24 -0.42
N TYR A 87 -1.78 -7.04 -0.80
CA TYR A 87 -0.60 -7.31 0.02
C TYR A 87 0.17 -6.03 0.36
N LEU A 88 0.46 -5.18 -0.64
CA LEU A 88 1.17 -3.93 -0.41
C LEU A 88 0.36 -2.97 0.47
N ALA A 89 -0.96 -2.92 0.29
CA ALA A 89 -1.83 -2.12 1.16
C ALA A 89 -1.83 -2.62 2.61
N LEU A 90 -1.83 -3.94 2.83
CA LEU A 90 -1.68 -4.54 4.16
C LEU A 90 -0.31 -4.22 4.77
N MET A 91 0.77 -4.39 4.02
CA MET A 91 2.12 -4.04 4.50
C MET A 91 2.23 -2.57 4.90
N THR A 92 1.63 -1.67 4.13
CA THR A 92 1.53 -0.24 4.48
C THR A 92 0.67 -0.02 5.73
N GLU A 93 -0.51 -0.63 5.81
CA GLU A 93 -1.41 -0.47 6.97
C GLU A 93 -0.75 -0.96 8.26
N PHE A 94 -0.14 -2.14 8.25
CA PHE A 94 0.62 -2.65 9.40
C PHE A 94 1.76 -1.71 9.77
N SER A 95 2.52 -1.20 8.79
CA SER A 95 3.59 -0.22 9.02
C SER A 95 3.08 1.06 9.70
N LEU A 96 1.91 1.56 9.29
CA LEU A 96 1.26 2.73 9.89
C LEU A 96 0.73 2.44 11.30
N SER A 97 0.23 1.23 11.54
CA SER A 97 -0.23 0.82 12.87
C SER A 97 0.90 0.77 13.90
N LEU A 98 2.10 0.32 13.50
CA LEU A 98 3.28 0.23 14.36
C LEU A 98 3.72 1.60 14.90
N ILE A 99 3.46 2.66 14.14
CA ILE A 99 3.81 4.04 14.52
C ILE A 99 2.64 4.81 15.14
N GLY A 100 1.51 4.13 15.40
CA GLY A 100 0.33 4.74 16.02
C GLY A 100 -0.31 5.85 15.19
N ARG A 101 -0.35 5.69 13.86
CA ARG A 101 -0.98 6.66 12.93
C ARG A 101 -2.35 7.11 13.45
N LYS A 102 -2.61 8.42 13.33
CA LYS A 102 -3.92 9.06 13.53
C LYS A 102 -4.29 9.89 12.30
N GLY A 103 -5.58 9.96 11.96
CA GLY A 103 -6.07 10.79 10.85
C GLY A 103 -5.83 10.19 9.45
N PRO A 104 -6.10 10.96 8.38
CA PRO A 104 -6.04 10.47 7.00
C PRO A 104 -4.62 10.03 6.60
N VAL A 105 -4.54 9.20 5.55
CA VAL A 105 -3.28 8.76 4.97
C VAL A 105 -3.03 9.49 3.67
N LEU A 106 -1.94 10.26 3.63
CA LEU A 106 -1.46 10.87 2.39
C LEU A 106 -0.54 9.88 1.65
N VAL A 107 -0.80 9.64 0.36
CA VAL A 107 0.04 8.80 -0.50
C VAL A 107 0.61 9.63 -1.63
N GLU A 108 1.93 9.64 -1.73
CA GLU A 108 2.69 10.26 -2.81
C GLU A 108 3.53 9.23 -3.58
N GLY A 109 4.13 9.67 -4.68
CA GLY A 109 5.00 8.85 -5.52
C GLY A 109 4.22 7.90 -6.44
N PRO A 110 4.88 6.92 -7.06
CA PRO A 110 4.27 6.07 -8.08
C PRO A 110 3.02 5.31 -7.60
N PHE A 111 2.94 4.94 -6.32
CA PHE A 111 1.75 4.27 -5.77
C PHE A 111 0.52 5.17 -5.71
N ALA A 112 0.68 6.49 -5.78
CA ALA A 112 -0.43 7.42 -5.86
C ALA A 112 -1.23 7.26 -7.16
N SER A 113 -0.73 6.52 -8.18
CA SER A 113 -1.49 6.17 -9.38
C SER A 113 -2.22 4.83 -9.31
N ASN A 114 -1.88 3.94 -8.36
CA ASN A 114 -2.48 2.60 -8.27
C ASN A 114 -3.82 2.65 -7.51
N ALA A 115 -4.94 2.72 -8.24
CA ALA A 115 -6.26 2.91 -7.66
C ALA A 115 -6.68 1.76 -6.72
N LEU A 116 -6.34 0.52 -7.07
CA LEU A 116 -6.70 -0.65 -6.24
C LEU A 116 -5.97 -0.64 -4.89
N TYR A 117 -4.66 -0.36 -4.90
CA TYR A 117 -3.87 -0.21 -3.68
C TYR A 117 -4.45 0.88 -2.77
N LEU A 118 -4.84 2.04 -3.34
CA LEU A 118 -5.39 3.17 -2.58
C LEU A 118 -6.76 2.83 -1.95
N LYS A 119 -7.66 2.22 -2.73
CA LYS A 119 -8.97 1.73 -2.23
C LYS A 119 -8.79 0.70 -1.11
N ALA A 120 -7.86 -0.25 -1.30
CA ALA A 120 -7.59 -1.29 -0.31
C ALA A 120 -6.98 -0.71 0.97
N LEU A 121 -6.03 0.23 0.86
CA LEU A 121 -5.41 0.89 2.00
C LEU A 121 -6.45 1.67 2.80
N ALA A 122 -7.36 2.40 2.15
CA ALA A 122 -8.45 3.11 2.81
C ALA A 122 -9.34 2.14 3.61
N GLY A 123 -9.68 1.00 3.00
CA GLY A 123 -10.46 -0.06 3.66
C GLY A 123 -9.74 -0.73 4.83
N PHE A 124 -8.45 -1.05 4.71
CA PHE A 124 -7.69 -1.72 5.77
C PHE A 124 -7.35 -0.80 6.93
N ALA A 125 -6.99 0.45 6.65
CA ALA A 125 -6.65 1.46 7.66
C ALA A 125 -7.89 2.14 8.25
N ASP A 126 -9.07 1.84 7.72
CA ASP A 126 -10.38 2.38 8.10
C ASP A 126 -10.36 3.90 8.22
N THR A 127 -9.86 4.56 7.18
CA THR A 127 -9.69 6.02 7.12
C THR A 127 -9.67 6.48 5.67
N GLU A 128 -9.88 7.78 5.47
CA GLU A 128 -9.63 8.40 4.18
C GLU A 128 -8.15 8.26 3.76
N VAL A 129 -7.94 7.91 2.50
CA VAL A 129 -6.65 7.98 1.80
C VAL A 129 -6.71 9.10 0.77
N ILE A 130 -5.73 9.99 0.80
CA ILE A 130 -5.58 11.12 -0.12
C ILE A 130 -4.34 10.86 -0.97
N ALA A 131 -4.53 10.66 -2.27
CA ALA A 131 -3.44 10.47 -3.21
C ALA A 131 -3.09 11.80 -3.89
N VAL A 132 -1.83 12.19 -3.83
CA VAL A 132 -1.34 13.44 -4.44
C VAL A 132 -0.52 13.12 -5.68
N SER A 133 -0.99 13.62 -6.83
CA SER A 133 -0.32 13.44 -8.13
C SER A 133 0.43 14.70 -8.57
N GLY A 134 1.57 14.52 -9.22
CA GLY A 134 2.25 15.57 -10.01
C GLY A 134 3.25 16.46 -9.27
N SER A 135 3.46 16.26 -7.96
CA SER A 135 4.53 16.91 -7.19
C SER A 135 4.88 16.04 -5.97
N THR A 136 6.10 16.14 -5.46
CA THR A 136 6.49 15.49 -4.20
C THR A 136 6.45 16.50 -3.07
N GLY A 137 6.00 16.08 -1.89
CA GLY A 137 6.05 16.88 -0.67
C GLY A 137 7.47 17.34 -0.35
N THR A 138 8.49 16.60 -0.78
CA THR A 138 9.91 16.96 -0.64
C THR A 138 10.25 18.26 -1.37
N SER A 139 9.97 18.34 -2.67
CA SER A 139 10.27 19.54 -3.48
C SER A 139 9.37 20.72 -3.08
N ALA A 140 8.10 20.46 -2.77
CA ALA A 140 7.17 21.48 -2.29
C ALA A 140 7.61 22.04 -0.93
N GLY A 141 8.02 21.18 -0.01
CA GLY A 141 8.54 21.56 1.30
C GLY A 141 9.79 22.44 1.20
N ALA A 142 10.74 22.08 0.32
CA ALA A 142 11.93 22.89 0.07
C ALA A 142 11.58 24.29 -0.46
N ALA A 143 10.62 24.40 -1.37
CA ALA A 143 10.16 25.69 -1.90
C ALA A 143 9.53 26.57 -0.80
N LEU A 144 8.75 25.96 0.12
CA LEU A 144 8.15 26.69 1.25
C LEU A 144 9.21 27.31 2.17
N LEU A 145 10.38 26.68 2.33
CA LEU A 145 11.48 27.24 3.12
C LEU A 145 12.07 28.51 2.51
N THR A 146 11.91 28.73 1.20
CA THR A 146 12.36 29.97 0.54
C THR A 146 11.28 31.05 0.50
N GLY A 147 10.13 30.82 1.14
CA GLY A 147 8.95 31.68 1.03
C GLY A 147 8.16 31.50 -0.27
N THR A 148 8.56 30.57 -1.14
CA THR A 148 7.82 30.24 -2.36
C THR A 148 6.61 29.40 -1.99
N ARG A 149 5.44 29.73 -2.54
CA ARG A 149 4.23 28.90 -2.41
C ARG A 149 4.08 28.04 -3.66
N PRO A 150 4.52 26.77 -3.63
CA PRO A 150 4.31 25.89 -4.77
C PRO A 150 2.81 25.66 -4.97
N PRO A 151 2.35 25.46 -6.22
CA PRO A 151 0.97 25.04 -6.46
C PRO A 151 0.70 23.70 -5.77
N GLY A 152 -0.50 23.56 -5.21
CA GLY A 152 -0.95 22.29 -4.62
C GLY A 152 -1.00 21.19 -5.68
N GLY A 153 -0.67 19.96 -5.27
CA GLY A 153 -0.87 18.79 -6.13
C GLY A 153 -2.35 18.52 -6.36
N ARG A 154 -2.67 17.77 -7.42
CA ARG A 154 -4.05 17.29 -7.62
C ARG A 154 -4.31 16.13 -6.65
N GLU A 155 -5.32 16.29 -5.82
CA GLU A 155 -5.72 15.30 -4.83
C GLU A 155 -6.82 14.39 -5.36
N ARG A 156 -6.72 13.09 -5.03
CA ARG A 156 -7.78 12.10 -5.21
C ARG A 156 -8.09 11.46 -3.87
N HIS A 157 -9.37 11.44 -3.52
CA HIS A 157 -9.83 10.97 -2.22
C HIS A 157 -10.43 9.57 -2.34
N PHE A 158 -10.05 8.69 -1.43
CA PHE A 158 -10.52 7.31 -1.36
C PHE A 158 -11.10 7.08 0.03
N ALA A 159 -12.41 6.84 0.09
CA ALA A 159 -13.12 6.55 1.32
C ALA A 159 -12.93 5.09 1.75
N PRO A 160 -12.99 4.78 3.07
CA PRO A 160 -13.04 3.40 3.55
C PRO A 160 -14.35 2.72 3.11
N GLY A 161 -14.37 1.39 3.13
CA GLY A 161 -15.59 0.59 2.94
C GLY A 161 -16.07 0.40 1.49
N VAL A 162 -15.31 0.85 0.48
CA VAL A 162 -15.68 0.72 -0.94
C VAL A 162 -15.58 -0.73 -1.44
N ILE A 163 -14.64 -1.53 -0.93
CA ILE A 163 -14.42 -2.92 -1.35
C ILE A 163 -15.02 -3.86 -0.30
N GLU A 164 -16.02 -4.63 -0.72
CA GLU A 164 -16.65 -5.67 0.12
C GLU A 164 -15.67 -6.79 0.48
N GLY A 165 -15.81 -7.34 1.70
CA GLY A 165 -15.04 -8.51 2.14
C GLY A 165 -13.60 -8.23 2.61
N LEU A 166 -13.08 -7.00 2.49
CA LEU A 166 -11.72 -6.67 2.94
C LEU A 166 -11.49 -6.94 4.42
N GLY A 167 -12.48 -6.69 5.28
CA GLY A 167 -12.35 -6.96 6.72
C GLY A 167 -12.11 -8.44 7.01
N SER A 168 -12.84 -9.34 6.35
CA SER A 168 -12.66 -10.79 6.47
C SER A 168 -11.35 -11.24 5.85
N TYR A 169 -11.00 -10.68 4.68
CA TYR A 169 -9.73 -10.95 4.01
C TYR A 169 -8.52 -10.61 4.89
N ARG A 170 -8.52 -9.42 5.52
CA ARG A 170 -7.46 -8.99 6.44
C ARG A 170 -7.34 -9.91 7.66
N LYS A 171 -8.46 -10.34 8.24
CA LYS A 171 -8.46 -11.29 9.36
C LYS A 171 -7.85 -12.63 8.96
N ALA A 172 -8.24 -13.16 7.79
CA ALA A 172 -7.69 -14.41 7.27
C ALA A 172 -6.20 -14.29 6.97
N TRP A 173 -5.78 -13.20 6.32
CA TRP A 173 -4.37 -12.90 6.04
C TRP A 173 -3.53 -12.87 7.32
N LYS A 174 -4.00 -12.15 8.35
CA LYS A 174 -3.31 -12.07 9.64
C LYS A 174 -3.21 -13.43 10.33
N ALA A 175 -4.24 -14.26 10.25
CA ALA A 175 -4.23 -15.61 10.83
C ALA A 175 -3.19 -16.55 10.17
N LYS A 176 -2.81 -16.26 8.91
CA LYS A 176 -1.80 -17.03 8.16
C LYS A 176 -0.36 -16.52 8.37
N LEU A 177 -0.17 -15.42 9.11
CA LEU A 177 1.16 -14.91 9.46
C LEU A 177 1.83 -15.66 10.61
N VAL A 178 1.11 -16.51 11.34
CA VAL A 178 1.62 -17.24 12.52
C VAL A 178 2.67 -18.25 12.09
#